data_AF-A0A7Y7TPV7-F1
#
_entry.id   AF-A0A7Y7TPV7-F1
#
_cell.length_a   1.000
_cell.length_b   1.000
_cell.length_c   1.000
_cell.angle_alpha   90.00
_cell.angle_beta   90.00
_cell.angle_gamma   90.00
#
_symmetry.space_group_name_H-M   'P 1'
#
loop_
_entity.id
_entity.type
_entity.pdbx_description
1 polymer ?
#
loop_
_entity_poly.entity_id
_entity_poly.type
_entity_poly.pdbx_seq_one_letter_code
_entity_poly.pdbx_strand_id
1 'polypeptide(L)'
;MNKLNYMCPHCKGHLRVSNHIIFLTKTTNGKSGLLLVNSELGNYSVLMHPTLSYDLGEHVNFVCPICYENLDAPEYDKNLAKIIMEDEEGKESTILFSKINGEKCTYKIAKNEVKAFGDDKSEYRSSFGDIF
;
A
#
# COMPACT_ATOMS: atom_id res chain seq x y z
N MET A 1 -18.24 9.65 -11.11
CA MET A 1 -17.38 8.51 -10.71
C MET A 1 -16.05 9.13 -10.35
N ASN A 2 -15.72 9.20 -9.05
CA ASN A 2 -14.48 9.85 -8.63
C ASN A 2 -13.28 9.01 -9.07
N LYS A 3 -12.53 9.51 -10.05
CA LYS A 3 -11.38 8.79 -10.64
C LYS A 3 -10.11 9.05 -9.83
N LEU A 4 -9.97 8.36 -8.71
CA LEU A 4 -8.68 8.26 -8.02
C LEU A 4 -7.75 7.31 -8.80
N ASN A 5 -6.59 7.80 -9.22
CA ASN A 5 -5.55 6.98 -9.82
C ASN A 5 -4.59 6.50 -8.73
N TYR A 6 -4.11 5.27 -8.86
CA TYR A 6 -3.03 4.74 -8.03
C TYR A 6 -1.92 4.26 -8.94
N MET A 7 -0.71 4.72 -8.71
CA MET A 7 0.42 4.56 -9.63
C MET A 7 1.67 4.09 -8.90
N CYS A 8 2.46 3.28 -9.59
CA CYS A 8 3.81 2.91 -9.13
C CYS A 8 4.72 4.15 -9.10
N PRO A 9 5.51 4.37 -8.03
CA PRO A 9 6.43 5.50 -7.96
C PRO A 9 7.63 5.36 -8.91
N HIS A 10 7.94 4.15 -9.38
CA HIS A 10 9.09 3.87 -10.25
C HIS A 10 8.76 4.01 -11.74
N CYS A 11 7.70 3.32 -12.20
CA CYS A 11 7.34 3.31 -13.63
C CYS A 11 6.13 4.17 -13.98
N LYS A 12 5.48 4.81 -12.99
CA LYS A 12 4.21 5.54 -13.14
C LYS A 12 3.06 4.71 -13.75
N GLY A 13 3.21 3.39 -13.82
CA GLY A 13 2.17 2.48 -14.27
C GLY A 13 0.97 2.49 -13.33
N HIS A 14 -0.23 2.49 -13.90
CA HIS A 14 -1.49 2.46 -13.14
C HIS A 14 -1.69 1.08 -12.50
N LEU A 15 -1.79 1.07 -11.17
CA LEU A 15 -1.93 -0.13 -10.34
C LEU A 15 -3.39 -0.45 -10.00
N ARG A 16 -4.33 0.47 -10.29
CA ARG A 16 -5.75 0.30 -9.99
C ARG A 16 -6.53 -0.20 -11.21
N VAL A 17 -7.32 -1.27 -11.00
CA VAL A 17 -8.35 -1.73 -11.93
C VAL A 17 -9.66 -1.87 -11.15
N SER A 18 -10.75 -1.25 -11.64
CA SER A 18 -12.01 -1.18 -10.90
C SER A 18 -11.80 -0.58 -9.49
N ASN A 19 -12.21 -1.26 -8.42
CA ASN A 19 -12.03 -0.82 -7.03
C ASN A 19 -10.84 -1.50 -6.32
N HIS A 20 -9.91 -2.09 -7.06
CA HIS A 20 -8.77 -2.78 -6.47
C HIS A 20 -7.44 -2.21 -6.94
N ILE A 21 -6.52 -2.04 -6.00
CA ILE A 21 -5.10 -1.78 -6.27
C ILE A 21 -4.40 -3.13 -6.29
N ILE A 22 -3.63 -3.39 -7.34
CA ILE A 22 -3.03 -4.69 -7.62
C ILE A 22 -1.54 -4.64 -7.29
N PHE A 23 -1.11 -5.54 -6.42
CA PHE A 23 0.28 -5.76 -6.09
C PHE A 23 0.71 -7.17 -6.49
N LEU A 24 1.96 -7.30 -6.93
CA LEU A 24 2.67 -8.57 -6.81
C LEU A 24 3.20 -8.65 -5.37
N THR A 25 2.99 -9.77 -4.71
CA THR A 25 3.48 -10.00 -3.35
C THR A 25 4.54 -11.09 -3.35
N LYS A 26 5.51 -10.98 -2.44
CA LYS A 26 6.55 -11.99 -2.27
C LYS A 26 6.92 -12.15 -0.80
N THR A 27 6.94 -13.38 -0.30
CA THR A 27 7.41 -13.68 1.07
C THR A 27 8.86 -14.12 1.08
N THR A 28 9.48 -14.12 2.27
CA THR A 28 10.85 -14.61 2.49
C THR A 28 11.01 -16.08 2.12
N ASN A 29 9.95 -16.87 2.26
CA ASN A 29 9.90 -18.29 1.90
C ASN A 29 9.68 -18.54 0.40
N GLY A 30 9.65 -17.48 -0.42
CA GLY A 30 9.53 -17.57 -1.87
C GLY A 30 8.11 -17.72 -2.40
N LYS A 31 7.08 -17.71 -1.55
CA LYS A 31 5.68 -17.64 -2.00
C LYS A 31 5.45 -16.31 -2.71
N SER A 32 4.80 -16.35 -3.86
CA SER A 32 4.50 -15.16 -4.67
C SER A 32 3.08 -15.24 -5.21
N GLY A 33 2.41 -14.10 -5.33
CA GLY A 33 1.08 -14.04 -5.92
C GLY A 33 0.54 -12.63 -6.05
N LEU A 34 -0.61 -12.51 -6.72
CA LEU A 34 -1.30 -11.24 -6.82
C LEU A 34 -2.16 -11.00 -5.58
N LEU A 35 -2.03 -9.80 -5.01
CA LEU A 35 -2.87 -9.28 -3.95
C LEU A 35 -3.64 -8.08 -4.48
N LEU A 36 -4.96 -8.13 -4.38
CA LEU A 36 -5.85 -7.06 -4.77
C LEU A 36 -6.40 -6.43 -3.50
N VAL A 37 -5.97 -5.22 -3.16
CA VAL A 37 -6.48 -4.50 -1.99
C VAL A 37 -7.57 -3.53 -2.43
N ASN A 38 -8.55 -3.26 -1.57
CA ASN A 38 -9.57 -2.26 -1.87
C ASN A 38 -8.95 -0.85 -2.01
N SER A 39 -9.39 -0.09 -3.01
CA SER A 39 -8.90 1.29 -3.23
C SER A 39 -9.46 2.30 -2.23
N GLU A 40 -10.53 1.98 -1.51
CA GLU A 40 -11.07 2.84 -0.45
C GLU A 40 -10.15 2.80 0.78
N LEU A 41 -9.55 3.94 1.15
CA LEU A 41 -8.65 4.02 2.30
C LEU A 41 -9.40 3.68 3.60
N GLY A 42 -8.83 2.77 4.40
CA GLY A 42 -9.47 2.21 5.59
C GLY A 42 -10.33 0.97 5.33
N ASN A 43 -10.49 0.56 4.07
CA ASN A 43 -11.11 -0.70 3.71
C ASN A 43 -10.02 -1.77 3.49
N TYR A 44 -9.90 -2.70 4.45
CA TYR A 44 -8.88 -3.75 4.45
C TYR A 44 -9.36 -5.06 3.80
N SER A 45 -10.42 -5.01 2.99
CA SER A 45 -10.79 -6.17 2.18
C SER A 45 -9.73 -6.43 1.11
N VAL A 46 -9.36 -7.71 0.98
CA VAL A 46 -8.36 -8.17 0.02
C VAL A 46 -8.90 -9.35 -0.78
N LEU A 47 -8.47 -9.45 -2.03
CA LEU A 47 -8.69 -10.60 -2.89
C LEU A 47 -7.35 -11.20 -3.28
N MET A 48 -7.27 -12.52 -3.24
CA MET A 48 -6.09 -13.30 -3.61
C MET A 48 -6.52 -14.69 -4.05
N HIS A 49 -5.63 -15.43 -4.71
CA HIS A 49 -5.92 -16.82 -5.06
C HIS A 49 -6.15 -17.65 -3.78
N PRO A 50 -7.15 -18.56 -3.71
CA PRO A 50 -7.47 -19.29 -2.46
C PRO A 50 -6.34 -20.14 -1.89
N THR A 51 -5.36 -20.53 -2.72
CA THR A 51 -4.19 -21.30 -2.26
C THR A 51 -3.05 -20.41 -1.74
N LEU A 52 -3.18 -19.10 -1.88
CA LEU A 52 -2.21 -18.14 -1.37
C LEU A 52 -2.64 -17.79 0.06
N SER A 53 -1.76 -18.09 1.02
CA SER A 53 -1.97 -17.78 2.42
C SER A 53 -0.67 -17.28 3.05
N TYR A 54 -0.83 -16.30 3.93
CA TYR A 54 0.23 -15.74 4.75
C TYR A 54 -0.10 -15.96 6.21
N ASP A 55 0.93 -16.21 7.01
CA ASP A 55 0.77 -16.36 8.45
C ASP A 55 0.52 -14.98 9.08
N LEU A 56 -0.23 -14.92 10.19
CA LEU A 56 -0.45 -13.67 10.92
C LEU A 56 0.91 -13.12 11.39
N GLY A 57 1.18 -11.85 11.12
CA GLY A 57 2.48 -11.21 11.41
C GLY A 57 3.57 -11.49 10.37
N GLU A 58 3.31 -12.28 9.33
CA GLU A 58 4.28 -12.50 8.26
C GLU A 58 4.52 -11.21 7.48
N HIS A 59 5.79 -10.90 7.21
CA HIS A 59 6.17 -9.79 6.35
C HIS A 59 6.03 -10.20 4.87
N VAL A 60 5.09 -9.55 4.18
CA VAL A 60 4.74 -9.78 2.77
C VAL A 60 5.20 -8.59 1.95
N ASN A 61 6.23 -8.79 1.13
CA ASN A 61 6.80 -7.70 0.34
C ASN A 61 5.87 -7.28 -0.81
N PHE A 62 5.71 -5.98 -1.05
CA PHE A 62 4.88 -5.46 -2.15
C PHE A 62 5.76 -5.04 -3.32
N VAL A 63 5.42 -5.50 -4.50
CA VAL A 63 6.18 -5.33 -5.74
C VAL A 63 5.24 -4.82 -6.82
N CYS A 64 5.73 -3.91 -7.66
CA CYS A 64 4.99 -3.45 -8.82
C CYS A 64 4.78 -4.60 -9.82
N PRO A 65 3.53 -4.95 -10.21
CA PRO A 65 3.28 -6.01 -11.18
C PRO A 65 3.67 -5.63 -12.62
N ILE A 66 3.97 -4.35 -12.89
CA ILE A 66 4.29 -3.85 -14.23
C ILE A 66 5.80 -3.84 -14.45
N CYS A 67 6.56 -3.24 -13.53
CA CYS A 67 8.01 -3.07 -13.67
C CYS A 67 8.84 -3.92 -12.71
N TYR A 68 8.22 -4.72 -11.84
CA TYR A 68 8.87 -5.60 -10.86
C TYR A 68 9.75 -4.89 -9.82
N GLU A 69 9.74 -3.56 -9.77
CA GLU A 69 10.40 -2.79 -8.72
C GLU A 69 9.72 -2.98 -7.37
N ASN A 70 10.53 -3.02 -6.33
CA ASN A 70 10.06 -3.13 -4.96
C ASN A 70 9.42 -1.79 -4.53
N LEU A 71 8.25 -1.85 -3.91
CA LEU A 71 7.50 -0.68 -3.47
C LEU A 71 7.87 -0.24 -2.05
N ASP A 72 9.00 -0.69 -1.51
CA ASP A 72 9.47 -0.34 -0.18
C ASP A 72 9.52 1.18 0.06
N ALA A 73 9.22 1.56 1.30
CA ALA A 73 9.22 2.94 1.77
C ALA A 73 10.18 3.12 2.95
N PRO A 74 11.49 2.80 2.79
CA PRO A 74 12.45 2.77 3.90
C PRO A 74 12.70 4.14 4.52
N GLU A 75 12.34 5.22 3.83
CA GLU A 75 12.38 6.57 4.40
C GLU A 75 11.33 6.81 5.51
N TYR A 76 10.33 5.92 5.64
CA TYR A 76 9.31 5.95 6.70
C TYR A 76 9.50 4.79 7.69
N ASP A 77 9.44 3.56 7.19
CA ASP A 77 9.70 2.35 7.98
C ASP A 77 9.99 1.16 7.05
N LYS A 78 10.81 0.21 7.51
CA LYS A 78 11.11 -1.00 6.75
C LYS A 78 9.88 -1.88 6.48
N ASN A 79 8.81 -1.75 7.26
CA ASN A 79 7.56 -2.50 7.13
C ASN A 79 6.53 -1.80 6.25
N LEU A 80 6.83 -0.64 5.68
CA LEU A 80 5.91 0.11 4.83
C LEU A 80 6.25 -0.01 3.35
N ALA A 81 5.21 -0.04 2.52
CA ALA A 81 5.28 0.08 1.07
C ALA A 81 4.55 1.35 0.61
N LYS A 82 5.04 2.01 -0.44
CA LYS A 82 4.51 3.27 -0.96
C LYS A 82 4.03 3.18 -2.40
N ILE A 83 2.93 3.88 -2.69
CA ILE A 83 2.47 4.20 -4.03
C ILE A 83 2.02 5.65 -4.12
N ILE A 84 1.80 6.11 -5.34
CA ILE A 84 1.26 7.44 -5.62
C ILE A 84 -0.25 7.30 -5.76
N MET A 85 -1.00 8.18 -5.11
CA MET A 85 -2.41 8.42 -5.41
C MET A 85 -2.55 9.79 -6.03
N GLU A 86 -3.28 9.89 -7.13
CA GLU A 86 -3.61 11.13 -7.80
C GLU A 86 -5.13 11.31 -7.80
N ASP A 87 -5.59 12.48 -7.37
CA ASP A 87 -7.01 12.84 -7.39
C ASP A 87 -7.44 13.45 -8.74
N GLU A 88 -8.71 13.82 -8.85
CA GLU A 88 -9.28 14.32 -10.10
C GLU A 88 -8.71 15.68 -10.54
N GLU A 89 -8.10 16.42 -9.62
CA GLU A 89 -7.42 17.69 -9.89
C GLU A 89 -5.96 17.48 -10.29
N GLY A 90 -5.49 16.22 -10.38
CA GLY A 90 -4.10 15.88 -10.66
C GLY A 90 -3.19 16.07 -9.46
N LYS A 91 -3.73 16.20 -8.24
CA LYS A 91 -2.93 16.40 -7.03
C LYS A 91 -2.46 15.04 -6.51
N GLU A 92 -1.14 14.87 -6.47
CA GLU A 92 -0.50 13.67 -5.94
C GLU A 92 -0.47 13.66 -4.40
N SER A 93 -0.59 12.45 -3.84
CA SER A 93 -0.35 12.12 -2.43
C SER A 93 0.40 10.79 -2.36
N THR A 94 1.25 10.62 -1.35
CA THR A 94 1.87 9.31 -1.08
C THR A 94 0.92 8.48 -0.25
N ILE A 95 0.67 7.23 -0.67
CA ILE A 95 -0.08 6.25 0.11
C ILE A 95 0.89 5.20 0.63
N LEU A 96 0.86 4.96 1.94
CA LEU A 96 1.65 3.91 2.59
C LEU A 96 0.74 2.78 3.07
N PHE A 97 1.16 1.54 2.82
CA PHE A 97 0.52 0.32 3.31
C PHE A 97 1.49 -0.45 4.20
N SER A 98 0.96 -1.12 5.23
CA SER A 98 1.74 -2.11 5.98
C SER A 98 2.01 -3.33 5.11
N LYS A 99 3.23 -3.86 5.24
CA LYS A 99 3.67 -5.14 4.69
C LYS A 99 3.45 -6.29 5.67
N ILE A 100 2.92 -6.05 6.87
CA ILE A 100 2.70 -7.08 7.88
C ILE A 100 1.29 -7.65 7.73
N ASN A 101 1.19 -8.95 7.47
CA ASN A 101 -0.11 -9.60 7.32
C ASN A 101 -0.91 -9.53 8.63
N GLY A 102 -2.14 -9.01 8.55
CA GLY A 102 -3.03 -8.79 9.68
C GLY A 102 -2.98 -7.37 10.26
N GLU A 103 -1.96 -6.58 9.93
CA GLU A 103 -1.84 -5.20 10.38
C GLU A 103 -2.65 -4.27 9.47
N LYS A 104 -3.59 -3.55 10.08
CA LYS A 104 -4.54 -2.69 9.39
C LYS A 104 -4.18 -1.24 9.63
N CYS A 105 -3.19 -0.75 8.89
CA CYS A 105 -2.92 0.67 8.80
C CYS A 105 -2.67 1.10 7.35
N THR A 106 -3.17 2.30 7.03
CA THR A 106 -2.88 2.97 5.75
C THR A 106 -2.68 4.45 6.02
N TYR A 107 -1.71 5.06 5.36
CA TYR A 107 -1.41 6.48 5.53
C TYR A 107 -1.51 7.19 4.20
N LYS A 108 -2.20 8.33 4.16
CA LYS A 108 -2.19 9.26 3.04
C LYS A 108 -1.42 10.51 3.45
N ILE A 109 -0.33 10.80 2.76
CA ILE A 109 0.56 11.93 3.02
C ILE A 109 0.39 12.94 1.89
N ALA A 110 -0.02 14.15 2.23
CA ALA A 110 -0.18 15.25 1.29
C ALA A 110 0.42 16.53 1.87
N LYS A 111 1.40 17.15 1.18
CA LYS A 111 2.15 18.36 1.58
C LYS A 111 2.56 18.41 3.06
N ASN A 112 1.66 18.78 3.96
CA ASN A 112 1.89 18.95 5.41
C ASN A 112 0.84 18.23 6.28
N GLU A 113 0.13 17.25 5.74
CA GLU A 113 -0.91 16.50 6.45
C GLU A 113 -0.72 15.00 6.25
N VAL A 114 -0.77 14.25 7.36
CA VAL A 114 -0.91 12.80 7.35
C VAL A 114 -2.33 12.43 7.77
N LYS A 115 -3.04 11.69 6.92
CA LYS A 115 -4.30 11.04 7.27
C LYS A 115 -4.03 9.56 7.49
N ALA A 116 -4.36 9.07 8.68
CA ALA A 116 -4.14 7.69 9.07
C ALA A 116 -5.47 6.92 9.20
N PHE A 117 -5.49 5.70 8.67
CA PHE A 117 -6.67 4.83 8.60
C PHE A 117 -6.36 3.48 9.24
N GLY A 118 -7.40 2.83 9.78
CA GLY A 118 -7.33 1.48 10.36
C GLY A 118 -7.12 1.41 11.87
N ASP A 119 -7.15 0.19 12.39
CA ASP A 119 -7.07 -0.11 13.82
C ASP A 119 -5.63 0.06 14.35
N ASP A 120 -4.65 -0.28 13.52
CA ASP A 120 -3.22 -0.22 13.85
C ASP A 120 -2.56 1.10 13.43
N LYS A 121 -3.37 2.13 13.14
CA LYS A 121 -2.91 3.41 12.57
C LYS A 121 -1.88 4.16 13.42
N SER A 122 -1.76 3.86 14.71
CA SER A 122 -0.76 4.47 15.60
C SER A 122 0.64 3.85 15.50
N GLU A 123 0.79 2.68 14.89
CA GLU A 123 2.03 1.88 14.94
C GLU A 123 3.24 2.65 14.42
N TYR A 124 3.10 3.31 13.26
CA TYR A 124 4.19 4.05 12.63
C TYR A 124 4.13 5.56 12.87
N ARG A 125 3.45 6.02 13.93
CA ARG A 125 3.32 7.46 14.19
C ARG A 125 4.67 8.19 14.25
N SER A 126 5.67 7.56 14.86
CA SER A 126 7.03 8.11 14.97
C SER A 126 7.73 8.32 13.64
N SER A 127 7.37 7.56 12.60
CA SER A 127 7.91 7.68 11.24
C SER A 127 7.53 8.98 10.53
N PHE A 128 6.57 9.73 11.09
CA PHE A 128 6.06 10.97 10.50
C PHE A 128 6.45 12.22 11.29
N GLY A 129 7.17 12.11 12.41
CA GLY A 129 7.54 13.27 13.22
C GLY A 129 6.33 14.11 13.65
N ASP A 130 6.42 15.44 13.56
CA ASP A 130 5.40 16.38 14.05
C ASP A 130 4.21 16.58 13.08
N ILE A 131 4.23 15.95 11.90
CA ILE A 131 3.16 16.14 10.89
C ILE A 131 2.01 15.12 11.02
N PHE A 132 2.01 14.32 12.09
CA PHE A 132 0.99 13.30 12.40
C PHE A 132 0.02 13.67 13.52
#